data_AF-A0A9E3SFB0-F1
#
_entry.id   AF-A0A9E3SFB0-F1
#
_cell.length_a   1.000
_cell.length_b   1.000
_cell.length_c   1.000
_cell.angle_alpha   90.00
_cell.angle_beta   90.00
_cell.angle_gamma   90.00
#
_symmetry.space_group_name_H-M   'P 1'
#
loop_
_entity.id
_entity.type
_entity.pdbx_description
1 polymer ?
#
loop_
_entity_poly.entity_id
_entity_poly.type
_entity_poly.pdbx_seq_one_letter_code
_entity_poly.pdbx_strand_id
1 'polypeptide(L)'
;MLRPPIAAAGLLACCLAFEGAACRESHPPRDAEIPAAKGKAIEPLWVGPAFSGSWYTPSRNGEGFTLQVLDRGTALVTWFTYPPAGSAAQQAWILAQDGRIDGERIRFEGAFTTRGPRFGAGFDPAALQVLPWGTIEFRFLDCNRGEVTYSGPPGWGSGTREIVRLTALSELECGAKRRLTATGARAIEGLRSRSGSWFDPAHNGEGWQVEELPDGRTQVYWFTYDERGEQAWTIGVGGTGGSRFEVERNLRPVGARFGAAFDPAAVRLEEWGRVQFDFAGCERGSVSWTSTQPAKSNCTRPHSSSRTAAGSKAAPKRAPTGRRLRSTSKR
;
A
#
# COMPACT_ATOMS: atom_id res chain seq x y z
N MET A 1 8.21 0.40 -78.33
CA MET A 1 7.24 1.51 -78.46
C MET A 1 6.04 1.20 -77.58
N LEU A 2 5.71 2.17 -76.72
CA LEU A 2 4.44 2.44 -76.01
C LEU A 2 3.68 1.30 -75.26
N ARG A 3 3.39 1.60 -73.99
CA ARG A 3 2.77 0.79 -72.91
C ARG A 3 1.34 0.28 -73.17
N PRO A 4 0.95 -0.81 -72.48
CA PRO A 4 -0.38 -1.00 -71.87
C PRO A 4 -0.28 -1.32 -70.34
N PRO A 5 -1.33 -1.74 -69.59
CA PRO A 5 -2.37 -0.89 -68.95
C PRO A 5 -2.68 -1.27 -67.47
N ILE A 6 -3.91 -0.95 -66.99
CA ILE A 6 -4.68 -1.43 -65.80
C ILE A 6 -4.61 -0.47 -64.59
N ALA A 7 -5.63 0.22 -64.07
CA ALA A 7 -7.10 0.06 -63.87
C ALA A 7 -7.52 -0.38 -62.44
N ALA A 8 -8.52 0.35 -61.91
CA ALA A 8 -9.44 0.07 -60.79
C ALA A 8 -8.86 -0.08 -59.36
N ALA A 9 -9.49 0.40 -58.29
CA ALA A 9 -10.93 0.48 -58.02
C ALA A 9 -11.34 1.67 -57.13
N GLY A 10 -12.47 2.28 -57.50
CA GLY A 10 -13.29 3.16 -56.68
C GLY A 10 -14.72 3.13 -57.22
N LEU A 11 -15.57 2.28 -56.64
CA LEU A 11 -17.03 2.16 -56.83
C LEU A 11 -17.67 2.39 -55.45
N LEU A 12 -18.90 2.85 -55.27
CA LEU A 12 -19.93 3.52 -56.07
C LEU A 12 -21.00 3.91 -55.04
N ALA A 13 -21.74 4.98 -55.30
CA ALA A 13 -22.92 5.38 -54.55
C ALA A 13 -24.04 4.33 -54.64
N CYS A 14 -24.93 4.33 -53.64
CA CYS A 14 -26.34 4.08 -53.88
C CYS A 14 -27.13 5.23 -53.26
N CYS A 15 -27.73 6.04 -54.13
CA CYS A 15 -28.75 7.02 -53.79
C CYS A 15 -30.02 6.30 -53.33
N LEU A 16 -30.82 6.94 -52.48
CA LEU A 16 -32.24 7.17 -52.71
C LEU A 16 -32.68 8.31 -51.78
N ALA A 17 -33.02 9.46 -52.37
CA ALA A 17 -33.76 10.52 -51.72
C ALA A 17 -35.26 10.25 -51.97
N PHE A 18 -36.09 10.37 -50.95
CA PHE A 18 -37.52 10.64 -51.11
C PHE A 18 -37.99 11.60 -50.02
N GLU A 19 -38.82 12.53 -50.48
CA GLU A 19 -39.30 13.75 -49.82
C GLU A 19 -40.10 13.49 -48.55
N GLY A 20 -40.02 14.47 -47.64
CA GLY A 20 -40.71 14.47 -46.37
C GLY A 20 -42.22 14.66 -46.51
N ALA A 21 -42.97 13.71 -45.96
CA ALA A 21 -44.33 13.91 -45.49
C ALA A 21 -44.30 13.82 -43.95
N ALA A 22 -44.76 14.89 -43.31
CA ALA A 22 -44.93 14.94 -41.86
C ALA A 22 -46.08 14.03 -41.43
N CYS A 23 -45.78 13.04 -40.59
CA CYS A 23 -46.75 12.42 -39.70
C CYS A 23 -46.39 12.79 -38.26
N ARG A 24 -47.29 13.51 -37.59
CA ARG A 24 -47.26 13.74 -36.14
C ARG A 24 -47.38 12.39 -35.45
N GLU A 25 -46.31 11.92 -34.83
CA GLU A 25 -46.40 10.95 -33.74
C GLU A 25 -46.12 11.69 -32.44
N SER A 26 -47.14 11.69 -31.58
CA SER A 26 -47.14 12.28 -30.25
C SER A 26 -46.03 11.69 -29.39
N HIS A 27 -45.16 12.54 -28.85
CA HIS A 27 -44.36 12.16 -27.69
C HIS A 27 -45.30 11.78 -26.54
N PRO A 28 -45.14 10.59 -25.93
CA PRO A 28 -45.88 10.27 -24.72
C PRO A 28 -45.50 11.28 -23.62
N PRO A 29 -46.45 11.67 -22.74
CA PRO A 29 -46.19 12.60 -21.65
C PRO A 29 -45.07 12.06 -20.75
N ARG A 30 -44.28 12.97 -20.20
CA ARG A 30 -43.09 12.74 -19.36
C ARG A 30 -43.40 12.18 -17.97
N ASP A 31 -44.53 11.48 -17.81
CA ASP A 31 -45.08 10.99 -16.54
C ASP A 31 -45.32 9.47 -16.56
N ALA A 32 -44.53 8.71 -17.32
CA ALA A 32 -44.43 7.27 -17.12
C ALA A 32 -43.47 7.03 -15.95
N GLU A 33 -44.04 6.78 -14.77
CA GLU A 33 -43.34 6.27 -13.60
C GLU A 33 -42.51 5.04 -14.00
N ILE A 34 -41.18 5.20 -14.08
CA ILE A 34 -40.27 4.06 -14.19
C ILE A 34 -40.45 3.28 -12.89
N PRO A 35 -40.89 2.00 -12.92
CA PRO A 35 -41.00 1.22 -11.71
C PRO A 35 -39.62 1.19 -11.07
N ALA A 36 -39.49 1.78 -9.87
CA ALA A 36 -38.27 1.72 -9.11
C ALA A 36 -37.96 0.25 -8.87
N ALA A 37 -36.94 -0.27 -9.56
CA ALA A 37 -36.42 -1.59 -9.29
C ALA A 37 -35.96 -1.60 -7.83
N LYS A 38 -36.77 -2.16 -6.94
CA LYS A 38 -36.38 -2.51 -5.57
C LYS A 38 -35.50 -3.76 -5.61
N GLY A 39 -34.36 -3.63 -6.28
CA GLY A 39 -33.25 -4.56 -6.16
C GLY A 39 -32.11 -3.78 -5.55
N LYS A 40 -31.75 -4.05 -4.29
CA LYS A 40 -30.45 -3.64 -3.78
C LYS A 40 -29.44 -4.42 -4.61
N ALA A 41 -28.87 -3.80 -5.63
CA ALA A 41 -27.68 -4.32 -6.27
C ALA A 41 -26.64 -4.45 -5.16
N ILE A 42 -26.43 -5.67 -4.66
CA ILE A 42 -25.26 -5.97 -3.87
C ILE A 42 -24.15 -6.03 -4.92
N GLU A 43 -23.57 -4.88 -5.26
CA GLU A 43 -22.31 -4.92 -5.99
C GLU A 43 -21.36 -5.81 -5.16
N PRO A 44 -20.83 -6.90 -5.74
CA PRO A 44 -19.96 -7.79 -4.98
C PRO A 44 -18.77 -6.97 -4.49
N LEU A 45 -18.47 -7.07 -3.19
CA LEU A 45 -17.33 -6.38 -2.60
C LEU A 45 -16.07 -6.84 -3.32
N TRP A 46 -15.42 -5.93 -4.03
CA TRP A 46 -14.17 -6.22 -4.71
C TRP A 46 -13.02 -5.53 -3.99
N VAL A 47 -12.07 -6.32 -3.51
CA VAL A 47 -10.89 -5.79 -2.83
C VAL A 47 -10.01 -5.07 -3.84
N GLY A 48 -9.84 -3.76 -3.62
CA GLY A 48 -8.98 -2.91 -4.43
C GLY A 48 -8.02 -2.09 -3.59
N PRO A 49 -7.35 -1.08 -4.22
CA PRO A 49 -6.39 -0.21 -3.54
C PRO A 49 -6.88 0.41 -2.22
N ALA A 50 -8.19 0.61 -2.10
CA ALA A 50 -8.82 1.19 -0.92
C ALA A 50 -8.78 0.32 0.35
N PHE A 51 -8.42 -0.94 0.22
CA PHE A 51 -8.20 -1.84 1.37
C PHE A 51 -6.79 -1.75 1.93
N SER A 52 -5.88 -1.05 1.24
CA SER A 52 -4.55 -0.77 1.76
C SER A 52 -4.63 0.10 3.03
N GLY A 53 -3.66 -0.10 3.91
CA GLY A 53 -3.63 0.48 5.24
C GLY A 53 -3.49 -0.59 6.31
N SER A 54 -3.69 -0.18 7.56
CA SER A 54 -3.49 -1.00 8.73
C SER A 54 -4.81 -1.53 9.28
N TRP A 55 -4.78 -2.76 9.76
CA TRP A 55 -5.91 -3.52 10.26
C TRP A 55 -5.51 -4.24 11.56
N TYR A 56 -6.45 -4.43 12.48
CA TYR A 56 -6.15 -5.07 13.75
C TYR A 56 -7.39 -5.72 14.37
N THR A 57 -7.16 -6.63 15.30
CA THR A 57 -8.22 -7.21 16.13
C THR A 57 -8.34 -6.41 17.43
N PRO A 58 -9.49 -5.75 17.74
CA PRO A 58 -9.61 -4.87 18.90
C PRO A 58 -9.29 -5.52 20.25
N SER A 59 -9.69 -6.79 20.44
CA SER A 59 -9.38 -7.55 21.66
C SER A 59 -7.90 -7.93 21.79
N ARG A 60 -7.09 -7.65 20.77
CA ARG A 60 -5.66 -7.97 20.71
C ARG A 60 -4.83 -6.72 20.39
N ASN A 61 -5.21 -5.60 21.00
CA ASN A 61 -4.49 -4.34 20.85
C ASN A 61 -3.00 -4.50 21.23
N GLY A 62 -2.11 -4.14 20.29
CA GLY A 62 -0.66 -4.38 20.38
C GLY A 62 -0.11 -5.21 19.22
N GLU A 63 -0.95 -5.90 18.46
CA GLU A 63 -0.58 -6.58 17.21
C GLU A 63 -1.51 -6.18 16.06
N GLY A 64 -1.05 -6.33 14.82
CA GLY A 64 -1.82 -5.91 13.66
C GLY A 64 -1.17 -6.23 12.32
N PHE A 65 -1.84 -5.80 11.27
CA PHE A 65 -1.47 -6.04 9.88
C PHE A 65 -1.34 -4.72 9.16
N THR A 66 -0.34 -4.57 8.31
CA THR A 66 -0.32 -3.59 7.23
C THR A 66 -0.57 -4.33 5.93
N LEU A 67 -1.61 -3.91 5.21
CA LEU A 67 -1.97 -4.45 3.91
C LEU A 67 -1.65 -3.43 2.81
N GLN A 68 -1.00 -3.89 1.76
CA GLN A 68 -0.74 -3.10 0.56
C GLN A 68 -1.26 -3.85 -0.65
N VAL A 69 -2.30 -3.32 -1.30
CA VAL A 69 -2.71 -3.78 -2.61
C VAL A 69 -1.79 -3.14 -3.64
N LEU A 70 -1.10 -3.99 -4.41
CA LEU A 70 -0.04 -3.63 -5.33
C LEU A 70 -0.58 -3.44 -6.75
N ASP A 71 0.23 -2.77 -7.59
CA ASP A 71 -0.03 -2.72 -9.02
C ASP A 71 -0.14 -4.15 -9.59
N ARG A 72 -1.06 -4.34 -10.54
CA ARG A 72 -1.42 -5.65 -11.14
C ARG A 72 -2.27 -6.57 -10.25
N GLY A 73 -2.83 -6.06 -9.15
CA GLY A 73 -3.86 -6.78 -8.40
C GLY A 73 -3.33 -7.90 -7.50
N THR A 74 -2.05 -7.86 -7.14
CA THR A 74 -1.49 -8.67 -6.05
C THR A 74 -1.50 -7.88 -4.74
N ALA A 75 -1.25 -8.56 -3.63
CA ALA A 75 -1.13 -7.91 -2.33
C ALA A 75 0.17 -8.30 -1.60
N LEU A 76 0.58 -7.44 -0.69
CA LEU A 76 1.62 -7.65 0.30
C LEU A 76 0.99 -7.42 1.69
N VAL A 77 1.30 -8.27 2.65
CA VAL A 77 0.95 -8.05 4.05
C VAL A 77 2.18 -8.20 4.93
N THR A 78 2.29 -7.31 5.92
CA THR A 78 3.16 -7.53 7.08
C THR A 78 2.27 -7.69 8.31
N TRP A 79 2.39 -8.82 9.00
CA TRP A 79 1.76 -9.04 10.29
C TRP A 79 2.80 -8.85 11.38
N PHE A 80 2.64 -7.81 12.20
CA PHE A 80 3.47 -7.58 13.38
C PHE A 80 2.75 -8.04 14.63
N THR A 81 3.45 -8.86 15.42
CA THR A 81 2.93 -9.56 16.60
C THR A 81 4.10 -9.87 17.54
N TYR A 82 3.93 -10.89 18.37
CA TYR A 82 4.85 -11.35 19.40
C TYR A 82 5.19 -12.82 19.14
N PRO A 83 6.32 -13.31 19.67
CA PRO A 83 6.66 -14.71 19.49
C PRO A 83 5.80 -15.62 20.38
N PRO A 84 5.70 -16.92 20.06
CA PRO A 84 5.10 -17.92 20.93
C PRO A 84 5.73 -17.97 22.33
N ALA A 85 4.98 -18.48 23.30
CA ALA A 85 5.49 -18.73 24.64
C ALA A 85 6.74 -19.64 24.59
N GLY A 86 7.71 -19.37 25.47
CA GLY A 86 9.01 -20.07 25.49
C GLY A 86 10.07 -19.50 24.55
N SER A 87 9.72 -18.59 23.63
CA SER A 87 10.72 -17.86 22.84
C SER A 87 11.46 -16.80 23.68
N ALA A 88 12.75 -16.66 23.41
CA ALA A 88 13.60 -15.59 23.97
C ALA A 88 13.42 -14.25 23.25
N ALA A 89 12.85 -14.25 22.04
CA ALA A 89 12.53 -13.03 21.32
C ALA A 89 11.46 -12.20 22.05
N GLN A 90 11.42 -10.89 21.78
CA GLN A 90 10.44 -9.99 22.38
C GLN A 90 9.31 -9.59 21.42
N GLN A 91 9.56 -9.70 20.12
CA GLN A 91 8.68 -9.27 19.05
C GLN A 91 8.83 -10.26 17.88
N ALA A 92 7.84 -10.28 17.00
CA ALA A 92 7.91 -11.02 15.76
C ALA A 92 7.16 -10.28 14.65
N TRP A 93 7.55 -10.50 13.41
CA TRP A 93 6.74 -10.19 12.24
C TRP A 93 6.81 -11.28 11.19
N ILE A 94 5.73 -11.35 10.42
CA ILE A 94 5.51 -12.28 9.32
C ILE A 94 5.24 -11.45 8.08
N LEU A 95 5.88 -11.79 6.97
CA LEU A 95 5.62 -11.22 5.66
C LEU A 95 4.93 -12.25 4.78
N ALA A 96 3.93 -11.83 4.02
CA ALA A 96 3.42 -12.61 2.92
C ALA A 96 3.26 -11.71 1.69
N GLN A 97 3.73 -12.20 0.55
CA GLN A 97 3.72 -11.49 -0.72
C GLN A 97 2.96 -12.32 -1.76
N ASP A 98 2.74 -11.74 -2.95
CA ASP A 98 2.06 -12.40 -4.05
C ASP A 98 0.62 -12.84 -3.71
N GLY A 99 -0.03 -12.10 -2.79
CA GLY A 99 -1.41 -12.36 -2.39
C GLY A 99 -2.36 -12.26 -3.57
N ARG A 100 -3.13 -13.32 -3.83
CA ARG A 100 -4.11 -13.37 -4.92
C ARG A 100 -5.43 -12.76 -4.46
N ILE A 101 -5.89 -11.73 -5.16
CA ILE A 101 -7.18 -11.09 -4.91
C ILE A 101 -8.28 -11.81 -5.71
N ASP A 102 -9.35 -12.23 -5.03
CA ASP A 102 -10.51 -12.92 -5.59
C ASP A 102 -11.79 -12.45 -4.86
N GLY A 103 -12.53 -11.53 -5.49
CA GLY A 103 -13.72 -10.90 -4.88
C GLY A 103 -13.38 -10.17 -3.58
N GLU A 104 -14.01 -10.58 -2.48
CA GLU A 104 -13.76 -10.04 -1.15
C GLU A 104 -12.54 -10.64 -0.43
N ARG A 105 -11.79 -11.55 -1.07
CA ARG A 105 -10.70 -12.31 -0.45
C ARG A 105 -9.32 -11.95 -0.99
N ILE A 106 -8.32 -12.09 -0.11
CA ILE A 106 -6.90 -12.10 -0.48
C ILE A 106 -6.28 -13.37 0.08
N ARG A 107 -5.73 -14.22 -0.78
CA ARG A 107 -5.08 -15.48 -0.39
C ARG A 107 -3.57 -15.40 -0.52
N PHE A 108 -2.87 -15.67 0.57
CA PHE A 108 -1.41 -15.83 0.60
C PHE A 108 -1.07 -17.29 0.88
N GLU A 109 -0.68 -18.02 -0.16
CA GLU A 109 -0.27 -19.44 -0.09
C GLU A 109 1.08 -19.64 0.60
N GLY A 110 1.86 -18.56 0.76
CA GLY A 110 3.17 -18.59 1.39
C GLY A 110 3.46 -17.30 2.16
N ALA A 111 3.67 -17.46 3.45
CA ALA A 111 4.17 -16.46 4.37
C ALA A 111 5.52 -16.92 4.93
N PHE A 112 6.36 -15.96 5.31
CA PHE A 112 7.68 -16.19 5.86
C PHE A 112 8.00 -15.22 6.99
N THR A 113 8.96 -15.60 7.82
CA THR A 113 9.56 -14.74 8.84
C THR A 113 11.07 -14.69 8.63
N THR A 114 11.77 -13.82 9.34
CA THR A 114 13.20 -13.59 9.15
C THR A 114 13.95 -13.51 10.48
N ARG A 115 15.24 -13.85 10.47
CA ARG A 115 16.14 -13.67 11.61
C ARG A 115 17.59 -13.57 11.13
N GLY A 116 18.49 -13.11 12.00
CA GLY A 116 19.94 -13.25 11.81
C GLY A 116 20.72 -11.93 11.75
N PRO A 117 20.37 -10.96 10.88
CA PRO A 117 21.05 -9.68 10.85
C PRO A 117 20.89 -8.97 12.20
N ARG A 118 21.83 -8.12 12.59
CA ARG A 118 21.79 -7.37 13.85
C ARG A 118 21.68 -5.87 13.58
N PHE A 119 21.11 -5.14 14.53
CA PHE A 119 21.05 -3.68 14.44
C PHE A 119 22.45 -3.04 14.41
N GLY A 120 22.56 -1.91 13.71
CA GLY A 120 23.74 -1.04 13.80
C GLY A 120 25.00 -1.63 13.16
N ALA A 121 26.15 -1.39 13.80
CA ALA A 121 27.46 -1.77 13.25
C ALA A 121 27.67 -3.30 13.13
N GLY A 122 26.84 -4.10 13.80
CA GLY A 122 26.87 -5.56 13.71
C GLY A 122 26.06 -6.13 12.55
N PHE A 123 25.51 -5.29 11.66
CA PHE A 123 24.73 -5.75 10.51
C PHE A 123 25.59 -6.56 9.54
N ASP A 124 25.11 -7.75 9.18
CA ASP A 124 25.68 -8.61 8.15
C ASP A 124 24.54 -9.12 7.25
N PRO A 125 24.53 -8.75 5.95
CA PRO A 125 23.47 -9.17 5.04
C PRO A 125 23.48 -10.67 4.74
N ALA A 126 24.63 -11.34 4.92
CA ALA A 126 24.76 -12.79 4.73
C ALA A 126 24.16 -13.58 5.89
N ALA A 127 23.93 -12.94 7.04
CA ALA A 127 23.27 -13.57 8.19
C ALA A 127 21.75 -13.75 8.00
N LEU A 128 21.15 -13.11 6.98
CA LEU A 128 19.71 -13.16 6.75
C LEU A 128 19.22 -14.58 6.45
N GLN A 129 18.40 -15.10 7.36
CA GLN A 129 17.65 -16.33 7.16
C GLN A 129 16.18 -15.99 6.90
N VAL A 130 15.64 -16.53 5.80
CA VAL A 130 14.21 -16.48 5.48
C VAL A 130 13.61 -17.84 5.82
N LEU A 131 12.65 -17.84 6.73
CA LEU A 131 12.06 -19.06 7.28
C LEU A 131 10.59 -19.15 6.84
N PRO A 132 10.13 -20.27 6.25
CA PRO A 132 8.72 -20.48 5.96
C PRO A 132 7.88 -20.37 7.24
N TRP A 133 6.75 -19.67 7.16
CA TRP A 133 5.83 -19.47 8.30
C TRP A 133 4.47 -20.13 8.05
N GLY A 134 3.92 -20.10 6.83
CA GLY A 134 2.66 -20.80 6.54
C GLY A 134 1.74 -20.02 5.61
N THR A 135 0.44 -19.97 5.90
CA THR A 135 -0.56 -19.30 5.04
C THR A 135 -1.34 -18.23 5.79
N ILE A 136 -1.82 -17.22 5.04
CA ILE A 136 -2.68 -16.14 5.53
C ILE A 136 -3.78 -15.90 4.49
N GLU A 137 -5.04 -15.79 4.92
CA GLU A 137 -6.16 -15.37 4.08
C GLU A 137 -6.90 -14.23 4.75
N PHE A 138 -7.20 -13.18 3.99
CA PHE A 138 -8.12 -12.12 4.38
C PHE A 138 -9.46 -12.33 3.67
N ARG A 139 -10.55 -12.08 4.38
CA ARG A 139 -11.89 -11.96 3.83
C ARG A 139 -12.53 -10.69 4.34
N PHE A 140 -12.90 -9.77 3.46
CA PHE A 140 -13.52 -8.51 3.85
C PHE A 140 -15.04 -8.64 3.89
N LEU A 141 -15.66 -8.13 4.95
CA LEU A 141 -17.11 -8.06 5.09
C LEU A 141 -17.64 -6.73 4.54
N ASP A 142 -16.87 -5.67 4.78
CA ASP A 142 -17.07 -4.34 4.25
C ASP A 142 -15.75 -3.58 4.24
N CYS A 143 -15.82 -2.28 3.97
CA CYS A 143 -14.66 -1.41 3.92
C CYS A 143 -13.91 -1.25 5.23
N ASN A 144 -14.50 -1.55 6.39
CA ASN A 144 -13.91 -1.31 7.69
C ASN A 144 -13.86 -2.56 8.57
N ARG A 145 -14.41 -3.69 8.11
CA ARG A 145 -14.44 -4.97 8.83
C ARG A 145 -14.08 -6.13 7.92
N GLY A 146 -13.39 -7.11 8.49
CA GLY A 146 -13.04 -8.35 7.82
C GLY A 146 -12.67 -9.44 8.81
N GLU A 147 -12.19 -10.54 8.26
CA GLU A 147 -11.65 -11.68 8.97
C GLU A 147 -10.26 -11.99 8.40
N VAL A 148 -9.34 -12.39 9.25
CA VAL A 148 -8.05 -12.97 8.87
C VAL A 148 -7.97 -14.39 9.40
N THR A 149 -7.67 -15.34 8.51
CA THR A 149 -7.42 -16.74 8.83
C THR A 149 -5.95 -17.05 8.57
N TYR A 150 -5.30 -17.78 9.46
CA TYR A 150 -3.91 -18.17 9.31
C TYR A 150 -3.68 -19.61 9.72
N SER A 151 -2.63 -20.21 9.16
CA SER A 151 -2.09 -21.50 9.57
C SER A 151 -0.57 -21.39 9.65
N GLY A 152 -0.04 -21.28 10.86
CA GLY A 152 1.39 -21.17 11.15
C GLY A 152 2.06 -22.52 11.45
N PRO A 153 3.39 -22.53 11.70
CA PRO A 153 4.12 -23.73 12.04
C PRO A 153 3.89 -24.14 13.51
N PRO A 154 4.46 -25.27 13.98
CA PRO A 154 4.39 -25.66 15.39
C PRO A 154 4.77 -24.50 16.33
N GLY A 155 3.99 -24.32 17.40
CA GLY A 155 4.10 -23.20 18.34
C GLY A 155 3.27 -21.97 17.97
N TRP A 156 2.94 -21.76 16.70
CA TRP A 156 2.04 -20.68 16.26
C TRP A 156 0.59 -21.15 16.09
N GLY A 157 0.41 -22.37 15.57
CA GLY A 157 -0.92 -22.95 15.35
C GLY A 157 -1.70 -22.22 14.26
N SER A 158 -3.01 -22.42 14.24
CA SER A 158 -3.94 -21.82 13.27
C SER A 158 -5.07 -21.08 13.98
N GLY A 159 -5.74 -20.17 13.27
CA GLY A 159 -6.86 -19.43 13.84
C GLY A 159 -7.54 -18.51 12.83
N THR A 160 -8.73 -18.07 13.19
CA THR A 160 -9.46 -16.99 12.49
C THR A 160 -9.73 -15.87 13.48
N ARG A 161 -9.62 -14.63 13.02
CA ARG A 161 -9.83 -13.43 13.84
C ARG A 161 -10.60 -12.39 13.05
N GLU A 162 -11.55 -11.74 13.71
CA GLU A 162 -12.14 -10.52 13.19
C GLU A 162 -11.11 -9.39 13.23
N ILE A 163 -11.10 -8.58 12.18
CA ILE A 163 -10.25 -7.41 12.05
C ILE A 163 -11.11 -6.18 11.73
N VAL A 164 -10.69 -5.04 12.26
CA VAL A 164 -11.22 -3.73 11.93
C VAL A 164 -10.12 -2.86 11.35
N ARG A 165 -10.51 -1.94 10.48
CA ARG A 165 -9.58 -0.97 9.89
C ARG A 165 -9.07 0.00 10.95
N LEU A 166 -7.74 0.14 11.03
CA LEU A 166 -7.07 1.15 11.85
C LEU A 166 -6.76 2.41 11.04
N THR A 167 -6.26 2.25 9.81
CA THR A 167 -5.91 3.37 8.93
C THR A 167 -6.48 3.19 7.53
N ALA A 168 -6.68 4.32 6.85
CA ALA A 168 -6.90 4.39 5.41
C ALA A 168 -5.81 5.27 4.82
N LEU A 169 -5.31 4.90 3.64
CA LEU A 169 -4.34 5.74 2.94
C LEU A 169 -5.07 6.96 2.35
N SER A 170 -4.46 8.12 2.47
CA SER A 170 -5.01 9.39 1.95
C SER A 170 -5.37 9.27 0.46
N GLU A 171 -6.58 9.74 0.12
CA GLU A 171 -7.20 9.66 -1.21
C GLU A 171 -7.45 8.23 -1.77
N LEU A 172 -7.31 7.20 -0.94
CA LEU A 172 -7.66 5.82 -1.24
C LEU A 172 -8.74 5.29 -0.31
N GLU A 173 -9.49 6.14 0.39
CA GLU A 173 -10.55 5.66 1.27
C GLU A 173 -11.70 5.03 0.48
N CYS A 174 -12.36 4.05 1.08
CA CYS A 174 -13.57 3.48 0.51
C CYS A 174 -14.63 4.56 0.27
N GLY A 175 -15.13 4.65 -0.96
CA GLY A 175 -16.14 5.64 -1.33
C GLY A 175 -15.63 7.10 -1.39
N ALA A 176 -14.32 7.33 -1.29
CA ALA A 176 -13.75 8.67 -1.39
C ALA A 176 -14.07 9.32 -2.75
N LYS A 177 -14.66 10.51 -2.73
CA LYS A 177 -14.72 11.40 -3.89
C LYS A 177 -13.29 11.90 -4.13
N ARG A 178 -12.65 11.42 -5.20
CA ARG A 178 -11.30 11.81 -5.59
C ARG A 178 -11.17 13.34 -5.61
N ARG A 179 -10.27 13.90 -4.81
CA ARG A 179 -9.97 15.34 -4.83
C ARG A 179 -9.18 15.65 -6.09
N LEU A 180 -9.87 16.21 -7.09
CA LEU A 180 -9.24 16.71 -8.32
C LEU A 180 -8.76 18.15 -8.09
N THR A 181 -7.66 18.54 -8.72
CA THR A 181 -7.32 19.97 -8.86
C THR A 181 -8.37 20.67 -9.72
N ALA A 182 -8.36 22.01 -9.72
CA ALA A 182 -9.21 22.82 -10.62
C ALA A 182 -9.04 22.46 -12.11
N THR A 183 -7.93 21.82 -12.48
CA THR A 183 -7.64 21.35 -13.85
C THR A 183 -8.04 19.89 -14.10
N GLY A 184 -8.71 19.23 -13.15
CA GLY A 184 -9.07 17.82 -13.26
C GLY A 184 -7.88 16.85 -13.11
N ALA A 185 -6.67 17.37 -12.82
CA ALA A 185 -5.50 16.55 -12.54
C ALA A 185 -5.49 16.09 -11.08
N ARG A 186 -4.75 15.02 -10.77
CA ARG A 186 -4.39 14.73 -9.38
C ARG A 186 -3.60 15.92 -8.85
N ALA A 187 -3.81 16.34 -7.60
CA ALA A 187 -2.87 17.25 -6.96
C ALA A 187 -1.51 16.55 -6.99
N ILE A 188 -0.59 17.05 -7.82
CA ILE A 188 0.76 16.50 -7.99
C ILE A 188 1.54 16.64 -6.66
N GLU A 189 1.06 17.49 -5.76
CA GLU A 189 1.59 17.70 -4.42
C GLU A 189 1.01 16.68 -3.41
N GLY A 190 1.54 15.46 -3.47
CA GLY A 190 2.20 14.85 -2.31
C GLY A 190 1.39 14.43 -1.08
N LEU A 191 0.19 13.85 -1.23
CA LEU A 191 -0.53 13.27 -0.06
C LEU A 191 -0.61 11.73 -0.04
N ARG A 192 -0.19 11.02 -1.09
CA ARG A 192 -0.09 9.54 -1.08
C ARG A 192 1.11 8.96 -1.80
N SER A 193 1.94 9.79 -2.42
CA SER A 193 3.03 9.32 -3.27
C SER A 193 4.14 8.61 -2.49
N ARG A 194 4.10 8.65 -1.16
CA ARG A 194 5.08 8.01 -0.30
C ARG A 194 4.51 6.86 0.53
N SER A 195 3.20 6.64 0.46
CA SER A 195 2.58 5.50 1.12
C SER A 195 3.01 4.19 0.47
N GLY A 196 3.60 3.29 1.24
CA GLY A 196 4.13 2.03 0.75
C GLY A 196 5.29 1.50 1.57
N SER A 197 5.95 0.47 1.03
CA SER A 197 7.11 -0.17 1.63
C SER A 197 8.42 0.42 1.07
N TRP A 198 9.38 0.66 1.96
CA TRP A 198 10.67 1.27 1.69
C TRP A 198 11.80 0.43 2.29
N PHE A 199 12.95 0.39 1.65
CA PHE A 199 14.09 -0.41 2.07
C PHE A 199 15.41 0.23 1.67
N ASP A 200 16.49 -0.15 2.35
CA ASP A 200 17.85 0.10 1.88
C ASP A 200 18.36 -1.16 1.18
N PRO A 201 18.73 -1.12 -0.12
CA PRO A 201 19.28 -2.28 -0.82
C PRO A 201 20.52 -2.90 -0.17
N ALA A 202 21.30 -2.12 0.60
CA ALA A 202 22.46 -2.62 1.32
C ALA A 202 22.10 -3.29 2.66
N HIS A 203 20.87 -3.12 3.15
CA HIS A 203 20.40 -3.66 4.42
C HIS A 203 19.16 -4.55 4.21
N ASN A 204 19.38 -5.73 3.61
CA ASN A 204 18.32 -6.71 3.40
C ASN A 204 17.70 -7.19 4.73
N GLY A 205 16.39 -7.42 4.72
CA GLY A 205 15.65 -7.86 5.90
C GLY A 205 15.25 -6.73 6.85
N GLU A 206 15.70 -5.49 6.63
CA GLU A 206 15.20 -4.29 7.31
C GLU A 206 14.33 -3.45 6.36
N GLY A 207 13.44 -2.63 6.90
CA GLY A 207 12.66 -1.71 6.08
C GLY A 207 11.59 -0.94 6.83
N TRP A 208 10.98 -0.01 6.12
CA TRP A 208 9.93 0.88 6.64
C TRP A 208 8.64 0.71 5.86
N GLN A 209 7.52 0.84 6.55
CA GLN A 209 6.23 1.06 5.92
C GLN A 209 5.69 2.40 6.36
N VAL A 210 5.29 3.20 5.37
CA VAL A 210 4.82 4.56 5.56
C VAL A 210 3.39 4.62 5.05
N GLU A 211 2.50 5.23 5.83
CA GLU A 211 1.12 5.47 5.47
C GLU A 211 0.80 6.95 5.70
N GLU A 212 0.57 7.70 4.63
CA GLU A 212 0.05 9.08 4.70
C GLU A 212 -1.47 9.01 4.89
N LEU A 213 -1.98 9.66 5.93
CA LEU A 213 -3.37 9.57 6.36
C LEU A 213 -4.18 10.80 5.90
N PRO A 214 -5.52 10.68 5.73
CA PRO A 214 -6.36 11.78 5.24
C PRO A 214 -6.36 13.04 6.12
N ASP A 215 -6.03 12.90 7.40
CA ASP A 215 -5.99 13.98 8.39
C ASP A 215 -4.62 14.68 8.47
N GLY A 216 -3.71 14.39 7.54
CA GLY A 216 -2.37 15.00 7.50
C GLY A 216 -1.39 14.41 8.51
N ARG A 217 -1.71 13.25 9.10
CA ARG A 217 -0.75 12.44 9.85
C ARG A 217 -0.05 11.43 8.94
N THR A 218 1.08 10.92 9.42
CA THR A 218 1.78 9.78 8.84
C THR A 218 1.92 8.70 9.91
N GLN A 219 1.53 7.48 9.60
CA GLN A 219 1.88 6.30 10.39
C GLN A 219 3.13 5.64 9.79
N VAL A 220 4.10 5.33 10.65
CA VAL A 220 5.35 4.67 10.26
C VAL A 220 5.51 3.38 11.06
N TYR A 221 5.90 2.32 10.36
CA TYR A 221 6.37 1.07 10.92
C TYR A 221 7.82 0.88 10.49
N TRP A 222 8.70 0.50 11.40
CA TRP A 222 10.08 0.13 11.06
C TRP A 222 10.37 -1.28 11.55
N PHE A 223 10.74 -2.15 10.61
CA PHE A 223 11.14 -3.53 10.82
C PHE A 223 12.66 -3.64 10.75
N THR A 224 13.26 -4.19 11.79
CA THR A 224 14.71 -4.29 11.98
C THR A 224 15.02 -5.39 13.00
N TYR A 225 16.27 -5.60 13.38
CA TYR A 225 16.64 -6.63 14.33
C TYR A 225 17.14 -6.00 15.63
N ASP A 226 17.24 -6.80 16.69
CA ASP A 226 17.98 -6.41 17.89
C ASP A 226 19.45 -6.86 17.79
N GLU A 227 20.21 -6.62 18.86
CA GLU A 227 21.64 -6.98 18.94
C GLU A 227 21.89 -8.48 18.94
N ARG A 228 20.88 -9.30 19.22
CA ARG A 228 20.95 -10.76 19.18
C ARG A 228 20.55 -11.32 17.81
N GLY A 229 20.04 -10.47 16.93
CA GLY A 229 19.53 -10.84 15.62
C GLY A 229 18.09 -11.34 15.64
N GLU A 230 17.37 -11.08 16.74
CA GLU A 230 15.94 -11.32 16.84
C GLU A 230 15.15 -10.16 16.24
N GLN A 231 13.96 -10.45 15.73
CA GLN A 231 13.08 -9.45 15.15
C GLN A 231 12.72 -8.35 16.18
N ALA A 232 12.89 -7.09 15.79
CA ALA A 232 12.36 -5.91 16.46
C ALA A 232 11.57 -5.02 15.50
N TRP A 233 10.44 -4.49 15.96
CA TRP A 233 9.68 -3.51 15.17
C TRP A 233 9.29 -2.31 16.02
N THR A 234 9.18 -1.15 15.37
CA THR A 234 8.78 0.09 16.03
C THR A 234 7.66 0.76 15.27
N ILE A 235 6.88 1.55 16.00
CA ILE A 235 5.74 2.31 15.50
C ILE A 235 5.86 3.76 15.91
N GLY A 236 5.45 4.65 15.04
CA GLY A 236 5.38 6.05 15.37
C GLY A 236 4.47 6.82 14.44
N VAL A 237 3.95 7.93 14.96
CA VAL A 237 3.08 8.84 14.23
C VAL A 237 3.80 10.18 14.09
N GLY A 238 3.78 10.73 12.89
CA GLY A 238 4.31 12.04 12.57
C GLY A 238 3.29 12.89 11.82
N GLY A 239 3.64 14.14 11.53
CA GLY A 239 2.88 15.00 10.62
C GLY A 239 3.36 14.85 9.17
N THR A 240 2.46 15.05 8.20
CA THR A 240 2.84 15.24 6.79
C THR A 240 3.30 16.68 6.57
N GLY A 241 4.51 16.89 6.02
CA GLY A 241 5.00 18.24 5.70
C GLY A 241 6.03 18.26 4.58
N GLY A 242 5.68 18.81 3.41
CA GLY A 242 6.61 18.96 2.28
C GLY A 242 7.31 17.64 1.93
N SER A 243 8.64 17.68 1.78
CA SER A 243 9.48 16.51 1.48
C SER A 243 9.97 15.74 2.71
N ARG A 244 9.55 16.10 3.93
CA ARG A 244 10.10 15.53 5.18
C ARG A 244 9.01 14.99 6.10
N PHE A 245 9.24 13.82 6.68
CA PHE A 245 8.43 13.31 7.80
C PHE A 245 9.27 13.23 9.04
N GLU A 246 8.67 13.58 10.17
CA GLU A 246 9.32 13.50 11.47
C GLU A 246 8.42 12.80 12.48
N VAL A 247 8.93 11.69 13.00
CA VAL A 247 8.34 10.90 14.07
C VAL A 247 9.11 11.24 15.33
N GLU A 248 8.56 12.15 16.12
CA GLU A 248 9.23 12.65 17.33
C GLU A 248 9.39 11.59 18.42
N ARG A 249 8.37 10.74 18.55
CA ARG A 249 8.31 9.63 19.51
C ARG A 249 8.04 8.33 18.76
N ASN A 250 9.11 7.59 18.52
CA ASN A 250 9.06 6.23 18.00
C ASN A 250 9.08 5.24 19.15
N LEU A 251 8.18 4.25 19.11
CA LEU A 251 7.90 3.34 20.21
C LEU A 251 8.14 1.90 19.79
N ARG A 252 8.65 1.09 20.70
CA ARG A 252 8.86 -0.34 20.54
C ARG A 252 7.91 -1.11 21.47
N PRO A 253 6.85 -1.73 20.94
CA PRO A 253 5.94 -2.52 21.77
C PRO A 253 6.54 -3.89 22.13
N VAL A 254 6.57 -4.23 23.42
CA VAL A 254 7.14 -5.50 23.92
C VAL A 254 6.26 -6.08 25.03
N GLY A 255 6.52 -7.32 25.44
CA GLY A 255 5.95 -7.93 26.66
C GLY A 255 4.90 -8.99 26.43
N ALA A 256 4.08 -8.88 25.37
CA ALA A 256 3.07 -9.88 25.04
C ALA A 256 3.66 -11.16 24.40
N ARG A 257 2.80 -12.16 24.19
CA ARG A 257 3.11 -13.45 23.53
C ARG A 257 2.04 -13.81 22.51
N PHE A 258 2.38 -14.69 21.58
CA PHE A 258 1.45 -15.14 20.55
C PHE A 258 0.31 -16.03 21.11
N GLY A 259 -0.76 -16.13 20.33
CA GLY A 259 -1.78 -17.16 20.50
C GLY A 259 -2.62 -16.96 21.77
N ALA A 260 -2.91 -18.05 22.47
CA ALA A 260 -3.69 -18.04 23.72
C ALA A 260 -2.97 -17.34 24.88
N ALA A 261 -1.64 -17.18 24.81
CA ALA A 261 -0.84 -16.49 25.83
C ALA A 261 -0.81 -14.96 25.64
N PHE A 262 -1.52 -14.44 24.64
CA PHE A 262 -1.58 -13.00 24.41
C PHE A 262 -2.42 -12.31 25.48
N ASP A 263 -1.85 -11.26 26.05
CA ASP A 263 -2.52 -10.35 26.96
C ASP A 263 -2.23 -8.91 26.51
N PRO A 264 -3.25 -8.13 26.10
CA PRO A 264 -3.04 -6.73 25.70
C PRO A 264 -2.52 -5.87 26.85
N ALA A 265 -2.81 -6.21 28.11
CA ALA A 265 -2.31 -5.47 29.27
C ALA A 265 -0.80 -5.68 29.51
N ALA A 266 -0.23 -6.76 28.97
CA ALA A 266 1.21 -7.03 29.03
C ALA A 266 2.02 -6.21 28.01
N VAL A 267 1.36 -5.53 27.07
CA VAL A 267 2.03 -4.71 26.05
C VAL A 267 2.58 -3.43 26.69
N ARG A 268 3.91 -3.31 26.70
CA ARG A 268 4.63 -2.11 27.15
C ARG A 268 5.21 -1.38 25.95
N LEU A 269 5.00 -0.08 25.88
CA LEU A 269 5.55 0.78 24.84
C LEU A 269 6.87 1.38 25.34
N GLU A 270 7.99 0.86 24.86
CA GLU A 270 9.31 1.39 25.18
C GLU A 270 9.67 2.52 24.22
N GLU A 271 10.15 3.65 24.73
CA GLU A 271 10.66 4.73 23.89
C GLU A 271 11.91 4.26 23.17
N TRP A 272 11.90 4.37 21.84
CA TRP A 272 13.02 3.98 20.99
C TRP A 272 13.82 5.21 20.54
N GLY A 273 13.15 6.33 20.29
CA GLY A 273 13.77 7.60 19.93
C GLY A 273 13.01 8.34 18.83
N ARG A 274 13.73 9.08 18.00
CA ARG A 274 13.18 9.89 16.90
C ARG A 274 13.60 9.32 15.55
N VAL A 275 12.70 9.35 14.57
CA VAL A 275 12.98 8.95 13.18
C VAL A 275 12.55 10.08 12.23
N GLN A 276 13.40 10.40 11.26
CA GLN A 276 13.17 11.41 10.26
C GLN A 276 13.36 10.81 8.87
N PHE A 277 12.44 11.11 7.95
CA PHE A 277 12.52 10.72 6.55
C PHE A 277 12.61 11.97 5.68
N ASP A 278 13.54 11.99 4.75
CA ASP A 278 13.74 13.05 3.76
C ASP A 278 13.58 12.44 2.35
N PHE A 279 12.53 12.82 1.64
CA PHE A 279 12.19 12.27 0.33
C PHE A 279 12.76 13.15 -0.78
N ALA A 280 13.63 12.56 -1.61
CA ALA A 280 14.13 13.18 -2.83
C ALA A 280 13.18 12.98 -4.04
N GLY A 281 12.14 12.16 -3.86
CA GLY A 281 11.11 11.88 -4.86
C GLY A 281 10.15 10.77 -4.40
N CYS A 282 9.35 10.24 -5.32
CA CYS A 282 8.37 9.18 -5.02
C CYS A 282 9.02 7.81 -4.73
N GLU A 283 10.26 7.61 -5.16
CA GLU A 283 10.92 6.29 -5.11
C GLU A 283 12.26 6.31 -4.37
N ARG A 284 12.72 7.48 -3.92
CA ARG A 284 14.03 7.65 -3.26
C ARG A 284 13.98 8.66 -2.13
N GLY A 285 14.71 8.36 -1.06
CA GLY A 285 14.91 9.25 0.08
C GLY A 285 16.08 8.82 0.96
N SER A 286 16.19 9.47 2.11
CA SER A 286 17.04 9.07 3.22
C SER A 286 16.26 9.07 4.52
N VAL A 287 16.61 8.15 5.41
CA VAL A 287 16.05 8.05 6.76
C VAL A 287 17.18 8.26 7.76
N SER A 288 16.95 9.11 8.76
CA SER A 288 17.87 9.34 9.86
C SER A 288 17.16 9.13 11.19
N TRP A 289 17.91 8.82 12.24
CA TRP A 289 17.33 8.60 13.55
C TRP A 289 18.30 8.94 14.68
N THR A 290 17.70 9.20 15.84
CA THR A 290 18.36 9.33 17.13
C THR A 290 17.69 8.39 18.09
N SER A 291 18.44 7.48 18.69
CA SER A 291 17.88 6.51 19.65
C SER A 291 18.14 6.93 21.09
N THR A 292 17.16 6.67 21.96
CA THR A 292 17.28 6.83 23.41
C THR A 292 17.93 5.60 24.08
N GLN A 293 18.05 4.49 23.35
CA GLN A 293 18.71 3.27 23.81
C GLN A 293 20.23 3.40 23.58
N PRO A 294 21.07 3.32 24.62
CA PRO A 294 22.52 3.61 24.53
C PRO A 294 23.29 2.76 23.51
N ALA A 295 22.82 1.54 23.24
CA ALA A 295 23.46 0.60 22.32
C ALA A 295 23.07 0.83 20.85
N LYS A 296 22.10 1.71 20.57
CA LYS A 296 21.62 2.02 19.22
C LYS A 296 22.02 3.45 18.89
N SER A 297 23.03 3.62 18.04
CA SER A 297 23.60 4.92 17.68
C SER A 297 22.76 5.70 16.66
N ASN A 298 23.00 7.01 16.59
CA ASN A 298 22.43 7.89 15.57
C ASN A 298 23.04 7.56 14.21
N CYS A 299 22.21 7.45 13.19
CA CYS A 299 22.64 7.11 11.83
C CYS A 299 21.71 7.72 10.79
N THR A 300 22.23 7.86 9.57
CA THR A 300 21.46 8.22 8.36
C THR A 300 21.72 7.18 7.29
N ARG A 301 20.67 6.70 6.62
CA ARG A 301 20.74 5.71 5.54
C ARG A 301 19.90 6.12 4.34
N PRO A 302 20.32 5.79 3.10
CA PRO A 302 19.46 5.91 1.94
C PRO A 302 18.31 4.88 2.00
N HIS A 303 17.20 5.17 1.35
CA HIS A 303 16.14 4.17 1.12
C HIS A 303 15.47 4.40 -0.24
N SER A 304 14.96 3.32 -0.80
CA SER A 304 14.15 3.30 -2.02
C SER A 304 12.81 2.63 -1.77
N SER A 305 11.80 2.99 -2.55
CA SER A 305 10.51 2.29 -2.49
C SER A 305 10.69 0.89 -3.07
N SER A 306 10.31 -0.16 -2.33
CA SER A 306 10.36 -1.53 -2.86
C SER A 306 9.24 -1.76 -3.85
N ARG A 307 8.03 -1.30 -3.52
CA ARG A 307 6.83 -1.32 -4.33
C ARG A 307 5.89 -0.22 -3.84
N THR A 308 5.34 0.58 -4.74
CA THR A 308 4.37 1.62 -4.41
C THR A 308 2.96 0.99 -4.38
N ALA A 309 2.14 1.34 -3.37
CA ALA A 309 0.75 0.86 -3.30
C ALA A 309 0.01 1.25 -4.58
N ALA A 310 -0.87 0.40 -5.11
CA ALA A 310 -1.58 0.69 -6.35
C ALA A 310 -2.27 2.06 -6.30
N GLY A 311 -2.06 2.88 -7.32
CA GLY A 311 -2.64 4.23 -7.40
C GLY A 311 -1.82 5.36 -6.78
N SER A 312 -0.67 5.07 -6.17
CA SER A 312 0.31 6.04 -5.62
C SER A 312 1.21 6.75 -6.65
N LYS A 313 1.11 6.40 -7.94
CA LYS A 313 1.99 6.96 -8.99
C LYS A 313 1.80 8.47 -9.18
N ALA A 314 2.91 9.21 -9.18
CA ALA A 314 3.00 10.54 -9.75
C ALA A 314 2.89 10.47 -11.28
N ALA A 315 2.17 11.41 -11.89
CA ALA A 315 2.11 11.52 -13.34
C ALA A 315 3.51 11.88 -13.89
N PRO A 316 3.97 11.28 -15.00
CA PRO A 316 5.22 11.68 -15.62
C PRO A 316 5.13 13.13 -16.09
N LYS A 317 6.11 13.97 -15.70
CA LYS A 317 6.27 15.31 -16.25
C LYS A 317 6.51 15.18 -17.76
N ARG A 318 5.53 15.56 -18.59
CA ARG A 318 5.81 15.83 -20.01
C ARG A 318 6.79 16.99 -20.06
N ALA A 319 7.98 16.74 -20.60
CA ALA A 319 8.93 17.81 -20.90
C ALA A 319 8.28 18.79 -21.90
N PRO A 320 8.40 20.11 -21.71
CA PRO A 320 7.96 21.05 -22.72
C PRO A 320 8.88 20.90 -23.93
N THR A 321 8.36 20.36 -25.03
CA THR A 321 9.04 20.39 -26.33
C THR A 321 9.14 21.85 -26.77
N GLY A 322 10.26 22.49 -26.43
CA GLY A 322 10.63 23.81 -26.92
C GLY A 322 10.82 23.78 -28.43
N ARG A 323 9.88 24.37 -29.16
CA ARG A 323 9.96 24.62 -30.59
C ARG A 323 11.02 25.71 -30.81
N ARG A 324 12.26 25.33 -31.16
CA ARG A 324 13.27 26.29 -31.67
C ARG A 324 12.82 26.79 -33.04
N LEU A 325 12.39 28.05 -33.10
CA LEU A 325 12.39 28.83 -34.34
C LEU A 325 13.86 29.13 -34.70
N ARG A 326 14.35 28.55 -35.81
CA ARG A 326 15.61 29.00 -36.45
C ARG A 326 15.27 30.23 -37.29
N SER A 327 15.83 31.39 -36.93
CA SER A 327 15.92 32.54 -37.83
C SER A 327 17.06 32.29 -38.82
N THR A 328 16.74 32.26 -40.11
CA THR A 328 17.71 32.38 -41.20
C THR A 328 18.12 33.84 -41.36
N SER A 329 19.41 34.13 -41.24
CA SER A 329 20.02 35.37 -41.76
C SER A 329 21.19 34.96 -42.67
N LYS A 330 20.99 35.15 -43.98
CA LYS A 330 22.04 35.18 -44.99
C LYS A 330 22.56 36.62 -45.10
N ARG A 331 23.87 36.80 -44.96
CA ARG A 331 24.72 37.47 -45.96
C ARG A 331 26.04 36.72 -45.98
#